data_AF-A0A925ZFR0-F1
#
_entry.id   AF-A0A925ZFR0-F1
#
_cell.length_a   1.000
_cell.length_b   1.000
_cell.length_c   1.000
_cell.angle_alpha   90.00
_cell.angle_beta   90.00
_cell.angle_gamma   90.00
#
_symmetry.space_group_name_H-M   'P 1'
#
loop_
_entity.id
_entity.type
_entity.pdbx_description
1 polymer ?
#
loop_
_entity_poly.entity_id
_entity_poly.type
_entity_poly.pdbx_seq_one_letter_code
_entity_poly.pdbx_strand_id
1 'polypeptide(L)'
;MTQTQIPMPNVVSQAEWLDERKKLLAEEKESTKLKDKINANRRRLPMVKLEKEYTFDTADGKKSLKDLFASKHQLIVYHFMFDPEWEEGCPGCTGFIDALGDLTDLANRDTCFVVVSRAPLEKLQIYKQEHGWDIN
;
A
#
# COMPACT_ATOMS: atom_id res chain seq x y z
N MET A 1 19.08 6.77 39.60
CA MET A 1 19.02 6.36 38.18
C MET A 1 18.47 4.95 38.14
N THR A 2 17.20 4.78 37.79
CA THR A 2 16.57 3.46 37.65
C THR A 2 17.09 2.82 36.36
N GLN A 3 17.84 1.72 36.47
CA GLN A 3 18.19 0.89 35.32
C GLN A 3 16.93 0.20 34.83
N THR A 4 16.39 0.64 33.70
CA THR A 4 15.35 -0.12 32.99
C THR A 4 16.03 -1.34 32.37
N GLN A 5 15.82 -2.53 32.98
CA GLN A 5 16.30 -3.79 32.42
C GLN A 5 15.45 -4.12 31.18
N ILE A 6 16.07 -4.09 30.00
CA ILE A 6 15.41 -4.48 28.74
C ILE A 6 15.20 -5.99 28.79
N PRO A 7 13.98 -6.51 28.58
CA PRO A 7 13.75 -7.94 28.53
C PRO A 7 14.47 -8.52 27.31
N MET A 8 15.45 -9.39 27.55
CA MET A 8 16.24 -10.06 26.51
C MET A 8 15.89 -11.54 26.46
N PRO A 9 15.91 -12.16 25.27
CA PRO A 9 15.83 -13.61 25.15
C PRO A 9 16.97 -14.32 25.88
N ASN A 10 16.77 -15.61 26.21
CA ASN A 10 17.82 -16.43 26.81
C ASN A 10 19.03 -16.56 25.87
N VAL A 11 20.24 -16.34 26.41
CA VAL A 11 21.49 -16.57 25.68
C VAL A 11 21.83 -18.06 25.79
N VAL A 12 21.82 -18.74 24.66
CA VAL A 12 22.03 -20.20 24.56
C VAL A 12 23.23 -20.53 23.69
N SER A 13 23.64 -21.81 23.67
CA SER A 13 24.67 -22.28 22.74
C SER A 13 24.20 -22.22 21.29
N GLN A 14 25.14 -22.20 20.33
CA GLN A 14 24.81 -22.25 18.90
C GLN A 14 24.05 -23.53 18.52
N ALA A 15 24.36 -24.66 19.16
CA ALA A 15 23.69 -25.94 18.90
C ALA A 15 22.21 -25.89 19.33
N GLU A 16 21.95 -25.41 20.55
CA GLU A 16 20.59 -25.24 21.07
C GLU A 16 19.79 -24.23 20.24
N TRP A 17 20.41 -23.11 19.88
CA TRP A 17 19.80 -22.13 18.98
C TRP A 17 19.42 -22.76 17.62
N LEU A 18 20.29 -23.60 17.05
CA LEU A 18 20.03 -24.24 15.76
C LEU A 18 18.86 -25.22 15.83
N ASP A 19 18.74 -25.95 16.93
CA ASP A 19 17.65 -26.89 17.14
C ASP A 19 16.31 -26.15 17.28
N GLU A 20 16.25 -25.08 18.07
CA GLU A 20 15.04 -24.23 18.16
C GLU A 20 14.74 -23.52 16.83
N ARG A 21 15.76 -23.05 16.11
CA ARG A 21 15.59 -22.40 14.80
C ARG A 21 14.98 -23.34 13.77
N LYS A 22 15.36 -24.62 13.77
CA LYS A 22 14.79 -25.64 12.87
C LYS A 22 13.33 -25.93 13.19
N LYS A 23 12.95 -25.95 14.47
CA LYS A 23 11.53 -26.08 14.89
C LYS A 23 10.71 -24.90 14.35
N LEU A 24 11.16 -23.67 14.61
CA LEU A 24 10.51 -22.47 14.07
C LEU A 24 10.45 -22.47 12.53
N LEU A 25 11.50 -22.93 11.86
CA LEU A 25 11.52 -23.01 10.39
C LEU A 25 10.42 -23.90 9.82
N ALA A 26 10.03 -24.96 10.53
CA ALA A 26 8.93 -25.81 10.11
C ALA A 26 7.60 -25.03 10.14
N GLU A 27 7.34 -24.28 11.22
CA GLU A 27 6.15 -23.43 11.36
C GLU A 27 6.11 -22.31 10.31
N GLU A 28 7.24 -21.65 10.08
CA GLU A 28 7.37 -20.62 9.05
C GLU A 28 7.07 -21.15 7.64
N LYS A 29 7.53 -22.37 7.33
CA LYS A 29 7.24 -23.02 6.03
C LYS A 29 5.76 -23.32 5.86
N GLU A 30 5.07 -23.77 6.90
CA GLU A 30 3.62 -23.97 6.85
C GLU A 30 2.87 -22.64 6.68
N SER A 31 3.31 -21.59 7.37
CA SER A 31 2.78 -20.23 7.21
C SER A 31 2.93 -19.72 5.77
N THR A 32 4.08 -19.95 5.14
CA THR A 32 4.31 -19.60 3.73
C THR A 32 3.34 -20.32 2.80
N LYS A 33 3.19 -21.65 2.93
CA LYS A 33 2.25 -22.44 2.11
C LYS A 33 0.80 -21.95 2.28
N LEU A 34 0.41 -21.61 3.51
CA LEU A 34 -0.92 -21.07 3.78
C LEU A 34 -1.12 -19.71 3.11
N LYS A 35 -0.14 -18.81 3.21
CA LYS A 35 -0.16 -17.52 2.51
C LYS A 35 -0.27 -17.70 1.00
N ASP A 36 0.46 -18.65 0.41
CA ASP A 36 0.38 -18.95 -1.03
C ASP A 36 -1.02 -19.41 -1.43
N LYS A 37 -1.64 -20.29 -0.63
CA LYS A 37 -3.02 -20.73 -0.83
C LYS A 37 -4.01 -19.56 -0.76
N ILE A 38 -3.88 -18.70 0.25
CA ILE A 38 -4.75 -17.52 0.41
C ILE A 38 -4.57 -16.55 -0.76
N ASN A 39 -3.33 -16.28 -1.17
CA ASN A 39 -3.04 -15.40 -2.30
C ASN A 39 -3.59 -15.96 -3.62
N ALA A 40 -3.49 -17.27 -3.83
CA ALA A 40 -4.12 -17.93 -4.98
C ALA A 40 -5.65 -17.80 -4.93
N ASN A 41 -6.28 -17.93 -3.77
CA ASN A 41 -7.72 -17.72 -3.61
C ASN A 41 -8.13 -16.26 -3.87
N ARG A 42 -7.37 -15.27 -3.37
CA ARG A 42 -7.61 -13.85 -3.63
C ARG A 42 -7.59 -13.52 -5.12
N ARG A 43 -6.62 -14.08 -5.87
CA ARG A 43 -6.53 -13.91 -7.34
C ARG A 43 -7.68 -14.57 -8.11
N ARG A 44 -8.37 -15.53 -7.52
CA ARG A 44 -9.54 -16.22 -8.12
C ARG A 44 -10.88 -15.65 -7.62
N LEU A 45 -10.88 -14.60 -6.80
CA LEU A 45 -12.13 -13.97 -6.39
C LEU A 45 -12.89 -13.49 -7.64
N PRO A 46 -14.22 -13.70 -7.67
CA PRO A 46 -15.02 -13.22 -8.78
C PRO A 46 -14.98 -11.70 -8.86
N MET A 47 -15.07 -11.18 -10.08
CA MET A 47 -15.14 -9.73 -10.32
C MET A 47 -16.59 -9.26 -10.28
N VAL A 48 -16.80 -8.03 -9.81
CA VAL A 48 -18.07 -7.34 -9.89
C VAL A 48 -17.98 -6.24 -10.94
N LYS A 49 -19.03 -6.08 -11.74
CA LYS A 49 -19.14 -4.94 -12.64
C LYS A 49 -19.45 -3.69 -11.82
N LEU A 50 -18.66 -2.64 -12.01
CA LEU A 50 -19.01 -1.33 -11.47
C LEU A 50 -20.06 -0.68 -12.39
N GLU A 51 -21.26 -0.49 -11.86
CA GLU A 51 -22.38 0.14 -12.57
C GLU A 51 -22.50 1.63 -12.26
N LYS A 52 -21.91 2.07 -11.14
CA LYS A 52 -21.91 3.45 -10.73
C LYS A 52 -20.93 4.25 -11.59
N GLU A 53 -21.42 5.35 -12.16
CA GLU A 53 -20.57 6.37 -12.77
C GLU A 53 -19.88 7.17 -11.67
N TYR A 54 -18.55 7.11 -11.62
CA TYR A 54 -17.73 7.87 -10.69
C TYR A 54 -17.06 9.02 -11.41
N THR A 55 -17.04 10.18 -10.75
CA THR A 55 -16.37 11.40 -11.21
C THR A 55 -15.38 11.85 -10.14
N PHE A 56 -14.19 12.25 -10.58
CA PHE A 56 -13.09 12.69 -9.74
C PHE A 56 -12.65 14.09 -10.17
N ASP A 57 -12.35 14.95 -9.21
CA ASP A 57 -11.71 16.24 -9.47
C ASP A 57 -10.20 16.03 -9.59
N THR A 58 -9.62 16.45 -10.71
CA THR A 58 -8.18 16.34 -10.99
C THR A 58 -7.63 17.68 -11.43
N ALA A 59 -6.30 17.81 -11.46
CA ALA A 59 -5.65 19.05 -11.92
C ALA A 59 -6.02 19.43 -13.37
N ASP A 60 -6.35 18.44 -14.21
CA ASP A 60 -6.79 18.63 -15.60
C ASP A 60 -8.31 18.80 -15.75
N GLY A 61 -9.03 18.98 -14.63
CA GLY A 61 -10.49 19.01 -14.57
C GLY A 61 -11.11 17.68 -14.14
N LYS A 62 -12.42 17.54 -14.36
CA LYS A 62 -13.17 16.35 -13.94
C LYS A 62 -12.86 15.15 -14.85
N LYS A 63 -12.59 13.98 -14.25
CA LYS A 63 -12.36 12.70 -14.95
C LYS A 63 -13.34 11.62 -14.46
N SER A 64 -13.78 10.74 -15.35
CA SER A 64 -14.53 9.54 -14.97
C SER A 64 -13.58 8.45 -14.45
N LEU A 65 -14.12 7.40 -13.80
CA LEU A 65 -13.30 6.23 -13.44
C LEU A 65 -12.61 5.59 -14.66
N LYS A 66 -13.29 5.58 -15.81
CA LYS A 66 -12.73 5.04 -17.05
C LYS A 66 -11.54 5.87 -17.53
N ASP A 67 -11.62 7.20 -17.40
CA ASP A 67 -10.54 8.09 -17.82
C ASP A 67 -9.27 7.90 -16.96
N LEU A 68 -9.41 7.45 -15.71
CA LEU A 68 -8.26 7.13 -14.84
C LEU A 68 -7.42 5.95 -15.36
N PHE A 69 -7.96 5.11 -16.24
CA PHE A 69 -7.17 4.06 -16.90
C PHE A 69 -6.19 4.64 -17.94
N ALA A 70 -6.41 5.87 -18.41
CA ALA A 70 -5.73 6.43 -19.57
C ALA A 70 -5.77 5.46 -20.76
N SER A 71 -4.61 4.97 -21.22
CA SER A 71 -4.49 3.98 -22.30
C SER A 71 -4.26 2.54 -21.82
N LYS A 72 -4.42 2.27 -20.51
CA LYS A 72 -4.07 1.00 -19.84
C LYS A 72 -5.29 0.11 -19.62
N HIS A 73 -5.08 -1.21 -19.53
CA HIS A 73 -6.18 -2.16 -19.26
C HIS A 73 -6.40 -2.43 -17.77
N GLN A 74 -5.43 -2.10 -16.91
CA GLN A 74 -5.54 -2.26 -15.46
C GLN A 74 -5.36 -0.94 -14.73
N LEU A 75 -6.15 -0.74 -13.67
CA LEU A 75 -6.06 0.39 -12.76
C LEU A 75 -5.90 -0.12 -11.33
N ILE A 76 -4.87 0.37 -10.64
CA ILE A 76 -4.71 0.23 -9.19
C ILE A 76 -5.05 1.58 -8.57
N VAL A 77 -6.02 1.57 -7.66
CA VAL A 77 -6.44 2.76 -6.92
C VAL A 77 -5.95 2.62 -5.49
N TYR A 78 -5.14 3.58 -5.04
CA TYR A 78 -4.79 3.73 -3.63
C TYR A 78 -5.63 4.85 -3.00
N HIS A 79 -6.38 4.52 -1.95
CA HIS A 79 -7.15 5.51 -1.20
C HIS A 79 -6.26 6.13 -0.12
N PHE A 80 -5.78 7.33 -0.39
CA PHE A 80 -5.04 8.15 0.56
C PHE A 80 -6.03 8.75 1.57
N MET A 81 -5.96 8.30 2.82
CA MET A 81 -6.87 8.77 3.86
C MET A 81 -6.49 10.19 4.26
N PHE A 82 -7.28 11.14 3.76
CA PHE A 82 -7.21 12.54 4.15
C PHE A 82 -8.65 13.03 4.20
N ASP A 83 -9.20 13.12 5.42
CA ASP A 83 -10.55 13.63 5.60
C ASP A 83 -10.55 15.15 5.34
N PRO A 84 -11.60 15.72 4.72
CA PRO A 84 -11.71 17.17 4.51
C PRO A 84 -11.45 18.01 5.74
N GLU A 85 -11.84 17.53 6.93
CA GLU A 85 -11.73 18.24 8.22
C GLU A 85 -10.34 18.13 8.86
N TRP A 86 -9.44 17.30 8.34
CA TRP A 86 -8.10 17.12 8.90
C TRP A 86 -7.13 18.13 8.32
N GLU A 87 -6.14 18.60 9.08
CA GLU A 87 -5.10 19.47 8.53
C GLU A 87 -4.01 18.71 7.77
N GLU A 88 -3.73 17.48 8.17
CA GLU A 88 -2.70 16.63 7.56
C GLU A 88 -3.27 15.29 7.11
N GLY A 89 -2.62 14.71 6.09
CA GLY A 89 -2.90 13.35 5.64
C GLY A 89 -2.62 12.30 6.72
N CYS A 90 -3.23 11.12 6.58
CA CYS A 90 -2.93 10.00 7.46
C CYS A 90 -1.42 9.69 7.43
N PRO A 91 -0.71 9.65 8.58
CA PRO A 91 0.73 9.43 8.60
C PRO A 91 1.18 8.13 7.92
N GLY A 92 0.37 7.07 8.01
CA GLY A 92 0.64 5.81 7.32
C GLY A 92 0.47 5.91 5.81
N CYS A 93 -0.50 6.70 5.33
CA CYS A 93 -0.66 6.96 3.91
C CYS A 93 0.47 7.85 3.38
N THR A 94 0.84 8.89 4.12
CA THR A 94 1.97 9.77 3.81
C THR A 94 3.25 8.96 3.70
N GLY A 95 3.59 8.17 4.72
CA GLY A 95 4.78 7.31 4.69
C GLY A 95 4.77 6.26 3.59
N PHE A 96 3.60 5.77 3.17
CA PHE A 96 3.51 4.87 2.01
C PHE A 96 3.83 5.59 0.70
N ILE A 97 3.31 6.81 0.49
CA ILE A 97 3.59 7.58 -0.72
C ILE A 97 5.03 8.11 -0.71
N ASP A 98 5.57 8.53 0.43
CA ASP A 98 6.98 8.93 0.58
C ASP A 98 7.94 7.80 0.18
N ALA A 99 7.57 6.56 0.49
CA ALA A 99 8.35 5.36 0.16
C ALA A 99 8.02 4.79 -1.23
N LEU A 100 7.14 5.43 -1.99
CA LEU A 100 6.74 4.94 -3.31
C LEU A 100 7.93 5.03 -4.27
N GLY A 101 8.35 3.88 -4.78
CA GLY A 101 9.45 3.81 -5.75
C GLY A 101 9.00 4.13 -7.18
N ASP A 102 9.90 3.87 -8.13
CA ASP A 102 9.62 4.00 -9.56
C ASP A 102 8.47 3.06 -10.00
N LEU A 103 7.46 3.65 -10.63
CA LEU A 103 6.26 2.95 -11.12
C LEU A 103 6.35 2.58 -12.61
N THR A 104 7.46 2.86 -13.28
CA THR A 104 7.68 2.55 -14.71
C THR A 104 7.36 1.08 -15.02
N ASP A 105 7.72 0.19 -14.11
CA ASP A 105 7.51 -1.24 -14.23
C ASP A 105 6.03 -1.66 -14.16
N LEU A 106 5.17 -0.88 -13.50
CA LEU A 106 3.71 -1.05 -13.58
C LEU A 106 3.19 -0.57 -14.92
N ALA A 107 3.63 0.61 -15.36
CA ALA A 107 3.20 1.18 -16.64
C ALA A 107 3.59 0.28 -17.84
N ASN A 108 4.77 -0.35 -17.78
CA ASN A 108 5.25 -1.33 -18.76
C ASN A 108 4.43 -2.63 -18.77
N ARG A 109 3.79 -2.97 -17.64
CA ARG A 109 2.87 -4.11 -17.50
C ARG A 109 1.41 -3.72 -17.73
N ASP A 110 1.21 -2.59 -18.41
CA ASP A 110 -0.11 -2.11 -18.82
C ASP A 110 -1.06 -1.78 -17.67
N THR A 111 -0.48 -1.27 -16.57
CA THR A 111 -1.19 -0.90 -15.35
C THR A 111 -0.99 0.58 -15.04
N CYS A 112 -2.08 1.29 -14.79
CA CYS A 112 -2.07 2.63 -14.21
C CYS A 112 -2.18 2.54 -12.67
N PHE A 113 -1.50 3.43 -11.96
CA PHE A 113 -1.61 3.61 -10.52
C PHE A 113 -2.05 5.04 -10.25
N VAL A 114 -3.10 5.20 -9.45
CA VAL A 114 -3.64 6.52 -9.08
C VAL A 114 -3.87 6.59 -7.58
N VAL A 115 -3.69 7.79 -7.04
CA VAL A 115 -4.00 8.08 -5.64
C VAL A 115 -5.27 8.91 -5.56
N VAL A 116 -6.28 8.41 -4.84
CA VAL A 116 -7.55 9.11 -4.64
C VAL A 116 -7.72 9.47 -3.17
N SER A 117 -8.40 10.58 -2.90
CA SER A 117 -8.71 11.01 -1.54
C SER A 117 -10.04 11.76 -1.52
N ARG A 118 -10.59 11.92 -0.31
CA ARG A 118 -11.80 12.72 -0.06
C ARG A 118 -11.49 14.19 0.19
N ALA A 119 -10.27 14.56 0.57
CA ALA A 119 -9.90 15.94 0.80
C ALA A 119 -10.06 16.78 -0.49
N PRO A 120 -10.37 18.08 -0.38
CA PRO A 120 -10.46 18.98 -1.52
C PRO A 120 -9.19 18.96 -2.38
N LEU A 121 -9.34 19.06 -3.71
CA LEU A 121 -8.23 18.97 -4.65
C LEU A 121 -7.10 19.97 -4.33
N GLU A 122 -7.45 21.21 -3.99
CA GLU A 122 -6.47 22.24 -3.62
C GLU A 122 -5.58 21.81 -2.45
N LYS A 123 -6.19 21.23 -1.40
CA LYS A 123 -5.47 20.70 -0.24
C LYS A 123 -4.54 19.56 -0.62
N LEU A 124 -4.99 18.67 -1.50
CA LEU A 124 -4.18 17.57 -2.00
C LEU A 124 -2.98 18.07 -2.83
N GLN A 125 -3.17 19.09 -3.66
CA GLN A 125 -2.08 19.65 -4.47
C GLN A 125 -1.02 20.33 -3.60
N ILE A 126 -1.44 21.08 -2.57
CA ILE A 126 -0.52 21.68 -1.60
C ILE A 126 0.28 20.58 -0.89
N TYR A 127 -0.41 19.58 -0.34
CA TYR A 127 0.24 18.49 0.40
C TYR A 127 1.21 17.69 -0.49
N LYS A 128 0.81 17.41 -1.74
CA LYS A 128 1.66 16.77 -2.76
C LYS A 128 2.92 17.58 -3.03
N GLN A 129 2.79 18.90 -3.17
CA GLN A 129 3.91 19.80 -3.44
C GLN A 129 4.88 19.88 -2.26
N GLU A 130 4.37 19.98 -1.03
CA GLU A 130 5.18 20.02 0.19
C GLU A 130 6.06 18.77 0.35
N HIS A 131 5.55 17.60 -0.08
CA HIS A 131 6.27 16.34 -0.02
C HIS A 131 7.07 16.02 -1.30
N GLY A 132 6.96 16.87 -2.34
CA GLY A 132 7.69 16.71 -3.59
C GLY A 132 7.31 15.45 -4.39
N TRP A 133 6.08 14.96 -4.25
CA TRP A 133 5.67 13.71 -4.88
C TRP A 133 5.36 13.89 -6.37
N ASP A 134 5.86 12.96 -7.19
CA ASP A 134 5.53 12.84 -8.61
C ASP A 134 4.59 11.65 -8.86
N ILE A 135 3.34 11.81 -8.43
CA ILE A 135 2.26 10.83 -8.59
C ILE A 135 1.00 11.46 -9.18
N ASN A 136 0.21 10.67 -9.90
CA ASN A 136 -1.06 11.09 -10.49
C ASN A 136 -2.26 10.90 -9.56
#